data_AF-A0A285UTY0-F1
#
_entry.id   AF-A0A285UTY0-F1
#
_cell.length_a   1.000
_cell.length_b   1.000
_cell.length_c   1.000
_cell.angle_alpha   90.00
_cell.angle_beta   90.00
_cell.angle_gamma   90.00
#
_symmetry.space_group_name_H-M   'P 1'
#
loop_
_entity.id
_entity.type
_entity.pdbx_description
1 polymer ?
#
loop_
_entity_poly.entity_id
_entity_poly.type
_entity_poly.pdbx_seq_one_letter_code
_entity_poly.pdbx_strand_id
1 'polypeptide(L)' 'MGAGHKVSASLVDEAGAVVEKVSCRKPDDGAKVTFSHLCRFSPPKLVRGTYKLIVGVKGLTGQTTEQDYAVHLE' A
#
# COMPACT_ATOMS: atom_id res chain seq x y z
N MET A 1 13.50 15.46 -13.82
CA MET A 1 12.19 14.80 -13.61
C MET A 1 12.37 13.72 -12.55
N GLY A 2 11.71 13.89 -11.40
CA GLY A 2 12.07 13.22 -10.14
C GLY A 2 11.84 11.71 -10.12
N ALA A 3 12.88 10.95 -9.78
CA ALA A 3 12.80 9.54 -9.41
C ALA A 3 12.19 9.41 -8.00
N GLY A 4 10.88 9.68 -7.89
CA GLY A 4 10.14 9.48 -6.65
C GLY A 4 9.99 8.00 -6.37
N HIS A 5 10.35 7.56 -5.17
CA HIS A 5 10.09 6.22 -4.64
C HIS A 5 8.61 5.90 -4.89
N LYS A 6 8.31 4.90 -5.74
CA LYS A 6 6.93 4.51 -6.01
C LYS A 6 6.53 3.45 -4.99
N VAL A 7 5.80 3.87 -3.97
CA VAL A 7 5.18 2.97 -3.01
C VAL A 7 3.77 2.63 -3.52
N SER A 8 3.46 1.35 -3.54
CA SER A 8 2.13 0.83 -3.88
C SER A 8 1.67 -0.12 -2.80
N ALA A 9 0.37 -0.21 -2.60
CA ALA A 9 -0.21 -1.17 -1.67
C ALA A 9 -1.38 -1.88 -2.35
N SER A 10 -1.49 -3.18 -2.13
CA SER A 10 -2.56 -4.02 -2.65
C SER A 10 -3.25 -4.71 -1.49
N LEU A 11 -4.58 -4.63 -1.47
CA LEU A 11 -5.41 -5.34 -0.51
C LEU A 11 -5.93 -6.60 -1.19
N VAL A 12 -5.71 -7.73 -0.54
CA VAL A 12 -6.02 -9.07 -1.04
C VAL A 12 -6.92 -9.75 -0.03
N ASP A 13 -8.01 -10.34 -0.52
CA ASP A 13 -8.96 -11.10 0.30
C ASP A 13 -8.37 -12.46 0.75
N GLU A 14 -9.01 -13.13 1.70
CA GLU A 14 -8.66 -14.49 2.13
C GLU A 14 -8.58 -15.47 0.95
N ALA A 15 -9.45 -15.30 -0.04
CA ALA A 15 -9.44 -16.12 -1.27
C ALA A 15 -8.24 -15.84 -2.20
N GLY A 16 -7.37 -14.90 -1.87
CA GLY A 16 -6.23 -14.49 -2.70
C GLY A 16 -6.59 -13.51 -3.83
N ALA A 17 -7.83 -13.03 -3.87
CA ALA A 17 -8.29 -12.06 -4.86
C ALA A 17 -7.86 -10.65 -4.48
N VAL A 18 -7.26 -9.90 -5.42
CA VAL A 18 -6.92 -8.47 -5.20
C VAL A 18 -8.21 -7.66 -5.18
N VAL A 19 -8.58 -7.16 -4.01
CA VAL A 19 -9.77 -6.32 -3.78
C VAL A 19 -9.52 -4.91 -4.30
N GLU A 20 -8.35 -4.35 -4.02
CA GLU A 20 -7.99 -3.01 -4.47
C GLU A 20 -6.46 -2.83 -4.51
N LYS A 21 -5.98 -2.04 -5.46
CA LYS A 21 -4.58 -1.66 -5.57
C LYS A 21 -4.45 -0.15 -5.66
N VAL A 22 -3.62 0.43 -4.80
CA VAL A 22 -3.46 1.88 -4.68
C VAL A 22 -1.99 2.27 -4.81
N SER A 23 -1.76 3.43 -5.41
CA SER A 23 -0.43 4.06 -5.42
C SER A 23 -0.38 5.06 -4.27
N CYS A 24 0.57 4.86 -3.36
CA CYS A 24 0.68 5.66 -2.16
C CYS A 24 1.37 6.99 -2.49
N ARG A 25 0.89 8.07 -1.87
CA ARG A 25 1.45 9.41 -2.07
C ARG A 25 2.14 9.87 -0.80
N LYS A 26 3.20 10.66 -0.96
CA LYS A 26 3.79 11.38 0.16
C LYS A 26 2.77 12.45 0.61
N PRO A 27 2.44 12.55 1.90
CA PRO A 27 1.57 13.60 2.39
C PRO A 27 2.23 14.98 2.18
N ASP A 28 1.44 15.96 1.75
CA ASP A 28 1.88 17.34 1.50
C ASP A 28 2.32 18.05 2.80
N ASP A 29 1.64 17.72 3.92
CA ASP A 29 1.76 18.41 5.22
C ASP A 29 2.58 17.61 6.26
N GLY A 30 3.55 16.83 5.80
CA GLY A 30 4.47 16.12 6.70
C GLY A 30 5.67 17.00 7.02
N ALA A 31 5.92 17.30 8.30
CA ALA A 31 7.24 17.75 8.75
C ALA A 31 8.32 16.93 8.03
N LYS A 32 9.35 17.59 7.50
CA LYS A 32 10.38 17.08 6.54
C LYS A 32 11.09 15.76 6.91
N VAL A 33 10.70 15.07 7.98
CA VAL A 33 11.48 14.07 8.72
C VAL A 33 10.87 12.67 8.69
N THR A 34 9.58 12.48 8.35
CA THR A 34 9.03 11.11 8.24
C THR A 34 8.82 10.72 6.78
N PHE A 35 9.57 9.72 6.31
CA PHE A 35 9.44 9.07 4.98
C PHE A 35 8.13 8.29 4.81
N SER A 36 7.06 8.73 5.48
CA SER A 36 5.76 8.07 5.49
C SER A 36 5.06 8.28 4.14
N HIS A 37 4.58 7.20 3.56
CA HIS A 37 3.70 7.22 2.40
C HIS A 37 2.30 6.87 2.87
N LEU A 38 1.31 7.63 2.39
CA LEU A 38 -0.09 7.41 2.75
C LEU A 38 -0.79 6.69 1.59
N CYS A 39 -1.29 5.49 1.88
CA CYS A 39 -2.06 4.66 0.97
C CYS A 39 -3.53 4.72 1.41
N ARG A 40 -4.39 5.37 0.61
CA ARG A 40 -5.83 5.41 0.89
C ARG A 40 -6.51 4.33 0.09
N PHE A 41 -7.10 3.38 0.79
CA PHE A 41 -8.00 2.40 0.22
C PHE A 41 -9.43 2.95 0.29
N SER A 42 -10.20 2.86 -0.79
CA SER A 42 -11.63 3.16 -0.80
C SER A 42 -12.43 2.00 -1.41
N PRO A 43 -12.24 0.78 -0.90
CA PRO A 43 -12.88 -0.40 -1.44
C PRO A 43 -14.39 -0.29 -1.22
N PRO A 44 -15.22 -0.54 -2.25
CA PRO A 44 -16.63 -0.19 -2.21
C PRO A 44 -17.40 -0.92 -1.11
N LYS A 45 -16.97 -2.12 -0.69
CA LYS A 45 -17.51 -2.88 0.46
C LYS A 45 -16.47 -3.89 0.95
N LEU A 46 -15.66 -3.53 1.94
CA LEU A 46 -14.92 -4.55 2.70
C LEU A 46 -15.91 -5.28 3.61
N VAL A 47 -15.88 -6.61 3.56
CA VAL A 47 -16.60 -7.44 4.52
C VAL A 47 -15.71 -7.67 5.74
N ARG A 48 -16.31 -8.04 6.86
CA ARG A 48 -15.52 -8.48 8.03
C ARG A 48 -14.77 -9.76 7.67
N GLY A 49 -13.52 -9.86 8.09
CA GLY A 49 -12.70 -11.01 7.76
C GLY A 49 -11.21 -10.72 7.72
N THR A 50 -10.46 -11.70 7.22
CA THR A 50 -9.01 -11.63 7.12
C THR A 50 -8.61 -11.20 5.71
N TYR A 51 -7.75 -10.20 5.64
CA TYR A 51 -7.16 -9.66 4.43
C TYR A 51 -5.64 -9.75 4.52
N LYS A 52 -4.99 -9.73 3.35
CA LYS A 52 -3.56 -9.53 3.22
C LYS A 52 -3.31 -8.16 2.58
N LEU A 53 -2.50 -7.36 3.24
CA LEU A 53 -2.00 -6.10 2.71
C LEU A 53 -0.58 -6.32 2.19
N ILE A 54 -0.40 -6.16 0.89
CA ILE A 54 0.89 -6.28 0.21
C ILE A 54 1.40 -4.89 -0.10
N VAL A 55 2.50 -4.47 0.52
CA VAL A 55 3.13 -3.17 0.30
C VAL A 55 4.38 -3.36 -0.56
N GLY A 56 4.36 -2.83 -1.77
CA GLY A 56 5.48 -2.82 -2.71
C GLY A 56 6.18 -1.47 -2.74
N VAL A 57 7.49 -1.45 -2.49
CA VAL A 57 8.34 -0.26 -2.62
C VAL A 57 9.28 -0.43 -3.80
N LYS A 58 9.13 0.41 -4.82
CA LYS A 58 10.07 0.46 -5.94
C LYS A 58 11.24 1.38 -5.62
N GLY A 59 12.41 0.78 -5.45
CA GLY A 59 13.67 1.49 -5.21
C GLY A 59 14.22 2.16 -6.47
N LEU A 60 15.27 2.97 -6.29
CA LEU A 60 15.95 3.70 -7.37
C LEU A 60 16.61 2.76 -8.41
N THR A 61 16.92 1.53 -8.01
CA THR A 61 17.48 0.49 -8.88
C THR A 61 16.43 -0.19 -9.76
N GLY A 62 15.15 0.22 -9.66
CA GLY A 62 14.04 -0.39 -10.39
C GLY A 62 13.51 -1.69 -9.80
N GLN A 63 14.20 -2.25 -8.80
CA GLN A 63 13.73 -3.41 -8.04
C GLN A 63 12.57 -3.03 -7.12
N THR A 64 11.59 -3.92 -7.02
CA THR A 64 10.44 -3.77 -6.12
C THR A 64 10.62 -4.74 -4.96
N THR A 65 10.59 -4.21 -3.74
CA THR A 65 10.55 -5.01 -2.52
C THR A 65 9.13 -5.05 -2.02
N GLU A 66 8.57 -6.24 -1.83
CA GLU A 66 7.23 -6.44 -1.32
C GLU A 66 7.28 -6.91 0.13
N GLN A 67 6.32 -6.44 0.93
CA GLN A 67 6.10 -6.89 2.30
C GLN A 67 4.63 -7.22 2.49
N ASP A 68 4.38 -8.39 3.06
CA ASP A 68 3.06 -8.91 3.33
C ASP A 68 2.67 -8.69 4.80
N TYR A 69 1.47 -8.19 5.00
CA TYR A 69 0.88 -7.94 6.32
C TYR A 69 -0.49 -8.62 6.40
N ALA A 70 -0.76 -9.31 7.49
CA ALA A 70 -2.11 -9.80 7.78
C ALA A 70 -2.93 -8.67 8.41
N VAL A 71 -4.12 -8.43 7.88
CA VAL A 71 -5.07 -7.40 8.35
C VAL A 71 -6.36 -8.11 8.71
N HIS A 72 -6.78 -7.99 9.96
CA HIS A 72 -8.08 -8.48 10.41
C HIS A 72 -9.05 -7.31 10.50
N LEU A 73 -10.22 -7.44 9.86
CA LEU A 73 -11.27 -6.42 9.83
C LEU A 73 -12.43 -6.87 10.71
N GLU A 74 -12.61 -6.18 11.83
CA GLU A 74 -13.65 -6.40 12.85
C GLU A 74 -14.95 -5.62 12.59
#